data_AF-A0A7S9SCA0-F1
#
_entry.id   AF-A0A7S9SCA0-F1
#
_cell.length_a   1.000
_cell.length_b   1.000
_cell.length_c   1.000
_cell.angle_alpha   90.00
_cell.angle_beta   90.00
_cell.angle_gamma   90.00
#
_symmetry.space_group_name_H-M   'P 1'
#
loop_
_entity.id
_entity.type
_entity.pdbx_description
1 polymer ?
#
loop_
_entity_poly.entity_id
_entity_poly.type
_entity_poly.pdbx_seq_one_letter_code
_entity_poly.pdbx_strand_id
1 'polypeptide(L)'
;MKSLETLYQAPIKNAKFIPRKYEIISPKTLIIGAISSGKTALVYEFLSHYKSEERLYINLDDLRIDRALLLANLKEFLEKNAQIKVLAVENLQGADLINLSFLKDAALENIILTSKEFSLSLEGFVRINLNYLDYEEFILFFKKNLDQDLLFSYFLAHGNEIASAFLDSSEVTAHLQQLLRANLNEQSIAILKECAIKCHDTISAFGIYKNLKEQMKISKDSVYSAINLLNESGYVEFVPNLDESSTSKKIYFTNFALRNALCLKKDFLAVFANVVFCELLKFKDEIYYTKEIDFFLAKKKLGIICVPFSAPEIVFLKFKKLHASLKELGVSKLQIISVANQAEQSIEGIKCEILPFSRWSLGL
;
A
#
# COMPACT_ATOMS: atom_id res chain seq x y z
N MET A 1 0.43 -0.44 -35.39
CA MET A 1 1.83 -0.79 -35.75
C MET A 1 2.85 0.30 -35.44
N LYS A 2 2.82 1.49 -36.08
CA LYS A 2 3.84 2.55 -35.90
C LYS A 2 4.13 2.96 -34.43
N SER A 3 3.12 2.99 -33.56
CA SER A 3 3.32 3.29 -32.13
C SER A 3 4.13 2.21 -31.42
N LEU A 4 3.91 0.93 -31.73
CA LEU A 4 4.68 -0.19 -31.15
C LEU A 4 6.13 -0.18 -31.64
N GLU A 5 6.38 0.14 -32.90
CA GLU A 5 7.74 0.32 -33.43
C GLU A 5 8.49 1.44 -32.69
N THR A 6 7.82 2.58 -32.50
CA THR A 6 8.39 3.71 -31.74
C THR A 6 8.74 3.32 -30.31
N LEU A 7 7.86 2.58 -29.62
CA LEU A 7 8.09 2.13 -28.25
C LEU A 7 9.19 1.08 -28.16
N TYR A 8 9.24 0.15 -29.12
CA TYR A 8 10.26 -0.89 -29.17
C TYR A 8 11.67 -0.32 -29.38
N GLN A 9 11.80 0.79 -30.09
CA GLN A 9 13.07 1.50 -30.29
C GLN A 9 13.44 2.44 -29.12
N ALA A 10 12.53 2.66 -28.16
CA ALA A 10 12.76 3.62 -27.09
C ALA A 10 13.74 3.05 -26.03
N PRO A 11 14.75 3.83 -25.61
CA PRO A 11 15.65 3.40 -24.55
C PRO A 11 14.91 3.37 -23.20
N ILE A 12 15.25 2.38 -22.37
CA ILE A 12 14.84 2.37 -20.96
C ILE A 12 15.69 3.36 -20.19
N LYS A 13 15.06 4.15 -19.33
CA LYS A 13 15.77 5.08 -18.45
C LYS A 13 16.50 4.31 -17.36
N ASN A 14 17.82 4.39 -17.34
CA ASN A 14 18.65 3.86 -16.25
C ASN A 14 18.67 4.85 -15.09
N ALA A 15 17.77 4.68 -14.12
CA ALA A 15 17.88 5.33 -12.83
C ALA A 15 18.70 4.46 -11.87
N LYS A 16 19.28 5.07 -10.82
CA LYS A 16 19.95 4.33 -9.75
C LYS A 16 18.92 3.47 -9.01
N PHE A 17 18.91 2.16 -9.27
CA PHE A 17 18.02 1.22 -8.60
C PHE A 17 18.42 1.04 -7.13
N ILE A 18 17.43 0.95 -6.25
CA ILE A 18 17.58 0.57 -4.85
C ILE A 18 16.74 -0.69 -4.66
N PRO A 19 17.33 -1.80 -4.20
CA PRO A 19 16.60 -3.05 -4.07
C PRO A 19 15.46 -2.91 -3.05
N ARG A 20 14.36 -3.60 -3.36
CA ARG A 20 13.17 -3.76 -2.51
C ARG A 20 13.06 -5.22 -2.12
N LYS A 21 12.24 -5.54 -1.13
CA LYS A 21 11.97 -6.93 -0.69
C LYS A 21 11.08 -7.72 -1.66
N TYR A 22 10.93 -7.26 -2.89
CA TYR A 22 10.08 -7.83 -3.93
C TYR A 22 10.94 -8.22 -5.12
N GLU A 23 10.75 -9.44 -5.61
CA GLU A 23 11.47 -9.98 -6.76
C GLU A 23 10.50 -10.54 -7.79
N ILE A 24 10.78 -10.30 -9.07
CA ILE A 24 10.03 -10.90 -10.18
C ILE A 24 10.71 -12.22 -10.50
N ILE A 25 10.13 -13.32 -10.00
CA ILE A 25 10.67 -14.67 -10.17
C ILE A 25 9.84 -15.47 -11.20
N SER A 26 8.53 -15.23 -11.25
CA SER A 26 7.63 -15.95 -12.16
C SER A 26 7.71 -15.40 -13.58
N PRO A 27 7.77 -16.27 -14.61
CA PRO A 27 7.70 -15.88 -16.02
C PRO A 27 6.52 -14.96 -16.34
N LYS A 28 5.37 -15.18 -15.71
CA LYS A 28 4.17 -14.35 -15.88
C LYS A 28 3.84 -13.72 -14.54
N THR A 29 3.99 -12.41 -14.45
CA THR A 29 3.86 -11.67 -13.19
C THR A 29 2.94 -10.47 -13.36
N LEU A 30 1.96 -10.33 -12.46
CA LEU A 30 1.10 -9.16 -12.34
C LEU A 30 1.46 -8.41 -11.05
N ILE A 31 1.97 -7.20 -11.19
CA ILE A 31 2.37 -6.32 -10.09
C ILE A 31 1.24 -5.32 -9.83
N ILE A 32 0.57 -5.48 -8.70
CA ILE A 32 -0.46 -4.57 -8.21
C ILE A 32 0.13 -3.67 -7.16
N GLY A 33 -0.17 -2.37 -7.22
CA GLY A 33 0.22 -1.46 -6.15
C GLY A 33 -0.32 -0.06 -6.37
N ALA A 34 -0.41 0.70 -5.28
CA ALA A 34 -0.85 2.10 -5.32
C ALA A 34 0.06 2.96 -6.20
N ILE A 35 -0.40 4.16 -6.55
CA ILE A 35 0.44 5.13 -7.25
C ILE A 35 1.73 5.41 -6.45
N SER A 36 2.86 5.59 -7.14
CA SER A 36 4.16 5.86 -6.51
C SER A 36 4.67 4.76 -5.55
N SER A 37 4.12 3.53 -5.58
CA SER A 37 4.63 2.41 -4.77
C SER A 37 5.93 1.78 -5.28
N GLY A 38 6.44 2.20 -6.45
CA GLY A 38 7.71 1.74 -7.02
C GLY A 38 7.62 0.73 -8.16
N LYS A 39 6.41 0.47 -8.70
CA LYS A 39 6.18 -0.52 -9.77
C LYS A 39 7.13 -0.34 -10.97
N THR A 40 7.19 0.86 -11.53
CA THR A 40 8.05 1.19 -12.68
C THR A 40 9.54 0.93 -12.40
N ALA A 41 10.02 1.22 -11.18
CA ALA A 41 11.42 0.97 -10.83
C ALA A 41 11.74 -0.53 -10.83
N LEU A 42 10.82 -1.36 -10.33
CA LEU A 42 10.97 -2.82 -10.34
C LEU A 42 10.90 -3.39 -11.77
N VAL A 43 10.02 -2.87 -12.61
CA VAL A 43 9.93 -3.24 -14.04
C VAL A 43 11.22 -2.88 -14.77
N TYR A 44 11.71 -1.64 -14.62
CA TYR A 44 12.93 -1.20 -15.30
C TYR A 44 14.16 -1.99 -14.88
N GLU A 45 14.30 -2.29 -13.59
CA GLU A 45 15.38 -3.14 -13.11
C GLU A 45 15.32 -4.52 -13.77
N PHE A 46 14.15 -5.15 -13.79
CA PHE A 46 14.01 -6.46 -14.44
C PHE A 46 14.37 -6.42 -15.92
N LEU A 47 13.84 -5.45 -16.67
CA LEU A 47 14.11 -5.29 -18.09
C LEU A 47 15.57 -4.91 -18.40
N SER A 48 16.31 -4.37 -17.44
CA SER A 48 17.71 -4.00 -17.60
C SER A 48 18.62 -5.21 -17.82
N HIS A 49 18.18 -6.40 -17.41
CA HIS A 49 18.87 -7.68 -17.60
C HIS A 49 18.75 -8.25 -19.03
N TYR A 50 17.88 -7.66 -19.86
CA TYR A 50 17.69 -8.03 -21.26
C TYR A 50 18.35 -7.03 -22.19
N LYS A 51 18.80 -7.50 -23.37
CA LYS A 51 19.28 -6.60 -24.42
C LYS A 51 18.13 -5.75 -24.96
N SER A 52 18.47 -4.64 -25.62
CA SER A 52 17.45 -3.67 -26.06
C SER A 52 16.49 -4.26 -27.10
N GLU A 53 16.97 -5.14 -27.96
CA GLU A 53 16.20 -5.87 -28.97
C GLU A 53 15.38 -7.03 -28.38
N GLU A 54 15.67 -7.46 -27.16
CA GLU A 54 14.98 -8.60 -26.54
C GLU A 54 13.78 -8.17 -25.70
N ARG A 55 13.52 -6.87 -25.59
CA ARG A 55 12.52 -6.32 -24.66
C ARG A 55 11.57 -5.35 -25.33
N LEU A 56 10.31 -5.40 -24.90
CA LEU A 56 9.29 -4.41 -25.25
C LEU A 56 8.67 -3.85 -23.96
N TYR A 57 8.76 -2.54 -23.78
CA TYR A 57 8.15 -1.81 -22.68
C TYR A 57 7.04 -0.90 -23.18
N ILE A 58 5.88 -0.97 -22.56
CA ILE A 58 4.69 -0.21 -22.91
C ILE A 58 4.13 0.43 -21.64
N ASN A 59 3.99 1.75 -21.63
CA ASN A 59 3.25 2.45 -20.59
C ASN A 59 1.91 2.93 -21.14
N LEU A 60 0.81 2.34 -20.69
CA LEU A 60 -0.53 2.66 -21.19
C LEU A 60 -1.06 4.03 -20.70
N ASP A 61 -0.38 4.71 -19.78
CA ASP A 61 -0.69 6.08 -19.36
C ASP A 61 0.02 7.14 -20.23
N ASP A 62 0.79 6.76 -21.25
CA ASP A 62 1.36 7.70 -22.22
C ASP A 62 0.25 8.32 -23.09
N LEU A 63 0.02 9.62 -22.94
CA LEU A 63 -1.04 10.37 -23.62
C LEU A 63 -0.97 10.33 -25.15
N ARG A 64 0.17 9.93 -25.73
CA ARG A 64 0.36 9.79 -27.18
C ARG A 64 -0.18 8.47 -27.73
N ILE A 65 -0.52 7.52 -26.85
CA ILE A 65 -0.93 6.16 -27.21
C ILE A 65 -2.46 6.10 -27.27
N ASP A 66 -2.99 5.61 -28.41
CA ASP A 66 -4.33 5.03 -28.44
C ASP A 66 -4.27 3.62 -27.84
N ARG A 67 -4.73 3.51 -26.59
CA ARG A 67 -4.67 2.28 -25.77
C ARG A 67 -5.33 1.10 -26.46
N ALA A 68 -6.54 1.28 -26.98
CA ALA A 68 -7.32 0.19 -27.58
C ALA A 68 -6.66 -0.29 -28.88
N LEU A 69 -6.28 0.66 -29.75
CA LEU A 69 -5.63 0.32 -31.01
C LEU A 69 -4.25 -0.31 -30.80
N LEU A 70 -3.47 0.17 -29.83
CA LEU A 70 -2.15 -0.38 -29.54
C LEU A 70 -2.24 -1.84 -29.08
N LEU A 71 -3.13 -2.13 -28.13
CA LEU A 71 -3.30 -3.48 -27.59
C LEU A 71 -3.84 -4.46 -28.63
N ALA A 72 -4.78 -4.02 -29.48
CA ALA A 72 -5.30 -4.84 -30.58
C ALA A 72 -4.22 -5.27 -31.60
N ASN A 73 -3.17 -4.45 -31.78
CA ASN A 73 -2.06 -4.75 -32.68
C ASN A 73 -0.88 -5.48 -32.00
N LEU A 74 -0.92 -5.67 -30.68
CA LEU A 74 0.23 -6.15 -29.91
C LEU A 74 0.62 -7.58 -30.28
N LYS A 75 -0.38 -8.46 -30.47
CA LYS A 75 -0.16 -9.87 -30.83
C LYS A 75 0.62 -10.00 -32.14
N GLU A 76 0.12 -9.39 -33.22
CA GLU A 76 0.75 -9.42 -34.54
C GLU A 76 2.16 -8.79 -34.50
N PHE A 77 2.35 -7.74 -33.70
CA PHE A 77 3.66 -7.13 -33.54
C PHE A 77 4.69 -8.07 -32.89
N LEU A 78 4.30 -8.78 -31.83
CA LEU A 78 5.17 -9.75 -31.16
C LEU A 78 5.50 -10.93 -32.09
N GLU A 79 4.53 -11.43 -32.86
CA GLU A 79 4.74 -12.50 -33.85
C GLU A 79 5.73 -12.10 -34.96
N LYS A 80 5.70 -10.82 -35.38
CA LYS A 80 6.65 -10.27 -36.37
C LYS A 80 8.05 -10.01 -35.81
N ASN A 81 8.20 -9.96 -34.48
CA ASN A 81 9.43 -9.58 -33.79
C ASN A 81 9.86 -10.70 -32.83
N ALA A 82 10.16 -11.87 -33.37
CA ALA A 82 10.50 -13.08 -32.61
C ALA A 82 11.74 -12.95 -31.71
N GLN A 83 12.56 -11.91 -31.89
CA GLN A 83 13.67 -11.58 -30.99
C GLN A 83 13.22 -11.05 -29.62
N ILE A 84 11.98 -10.54 -29.50
CA ILE A 84 11.44 -10.07 -28.23
C ILE A 84 11.19 -11.28 -27.33
N LYS A 85 11.88 -11.29 -26.19
CA LYS A 85 11.79 -12.34 -25.15
C LYS A 85 10.97 -11.89 -23.95
N VAL A 86 10.99 -10.59 -23.63
CA VAL A 86 10.27 -10.03 -22.50
C VAL A 86 9.34 -8.90 -22.91
N LEU A 87 8.11 -8.95 -22.39
CA LEU A 87 7.12 -7.89 -22.52
C LEU A 87 6.81 -7.31 -21.13
N ALA A 88 6.84 -5.98 -21.02
CA ALA A 88 6.29 -5.26 -19.87
C ALA A 88 5.19 -4.29 -20.32
N VAL A 89 4.01 -4.40 -19.70
CA VAL A 89 2.89 -3.48 -19.91
C VAL A 89 2.49 -2.86 -18.59
N GLU A 90 2.69 -1.55 -18.47
CA GLU A 90 2.36 -0.79 -17.27
C GLU A 90 1.01 -0.08 -17.36
N ASN A 91 0.40 0.15 -16.18
CA ASN A 91 -0.85 0.88 -15.99
C ASN A 91 -2.06 0.25 -16.69
N LEU A 92 -2.12 -1.08 -16.61
CA LEU A 92 -3.22 -1.90 -17.12
C LEU A 92 -4.52 -1.66 -16.33
N GLN A 93 -5.64 -1.59 -17.02
CA GLN A 93 -6.99 -1.53 -16.44
C GLN A 93 -7.76 -2.82 -16.78
N GLY A 94 -8.78 -3.16 -15.99
CA GLY A 94 -9.60 -4.36 -16.24
C GLY A 94 -10.20 -4.43 -17.64
N ALA A 95 -10.57 -3.29 -18.21
CA ALA A 95 -11.10 -3.19 -19.58
C ALA A 95 -10.08 -3.60 -20.66
N ASP A 96 -8.78 -3.50 -20.39
CA ASP A 96 -7.71 -3.81 -21.34
C ASP A 96 -7.53 -5.33 -21.55
N LEU A 97 -7.97 -6.13 -20.59
CA LEU A 97 -7.79 -7.59 -20.61
C LEU A 97 -8.44 -8.26 -21.82
N ILE A 98 -9.47 -7.66 -22.40
CA ILE A 98 -10.16 -8.20 -23.58
C ILE A 98 -9.21 -8.37 -24.77
N ASN A 99 -8.21 -7.50 -24.90
CA ASN A 99 -7.24 -7.51 -25.99
C ASN A 99 -5.96 -8.28 -25.63
N LEU A 100 -5.87 -8.83 -24.41
CA LEU A 100 -4.65 -9.46 -23.88
C LEU A 100 -4.81 -10.94 -23.56
N SER A 101 -5.93 -11.56 -23.95
CA SER A 101 -6.18 -13.00 -23.74
C SER A 101 -5.07 -13.89 -24.32
N PHE A 102 -4.45 -13.47 -25.44
CA PHE A 102 -3.36 -14.20 -26.09
C PHE A 102 -2.08 -14.30 -25.26
N LEU A 103 -1.89 -13.43 -24.24
CA LEU A 103 -0.68 -13.46 -23.39
C LEU A 103 -0.55 -14.76 -22.60
N LYS A 104 -1.66 -15.49 -22.38
CA LYS A 104 -1.65 -16.80 -21.72
C LYS A 104 -0.80 -17.83 -22.48
N ASP A 105 -0.79 -17.74 -23.81
CA ASP A 105 -0.13 -18.71 -24.69
C ASP A 105 1.04 -18.10 -25.47
N ALA A 106 1.35 -16.82 -25.23
CA ALA A 106 2.47 -16.13 -25.89
C ALA A 106 3.81 -16.81 -25.56
N ALA A 107 4.59 -17.06 -26.60
CA ALA A 107 5.93 -17.66 -26.54
C ALA A 107 7.01 -16.63 -26.11
N LEU A 108 6.77 -15.94 -25.00
CA LEU A 108 7.71 -15.03 -24.36
C LEU A 108 8.35 -15.72 -23.15
N GLU A 109 9.62 -15.43 -22.90
CA GLU A 109 10.31 -15.89 -21.69
C GLU A 109 9.67 -15.25 -20.45
N ASN A 110 9.33 -13.96 -20.53
CA ASN A 110 8.73 -13.22 -19.42
C ASN A 110 7.65 -12.21 -19.87
N ILE A 111 6.60 -12.09 -19.06
CA ILE A 111 5.52 -11.11 -19.22
C ILE A 111 5.26 -10.46 -17.87
N ILE A 112 5.47 -9.16 -17.81
CA ILE A 112 5.23 -8.35 -16.61
C ILE A 112 4.10 -7.38 -16.89
N LEU A 113 3.06 -7.44 -16.07
CA LEU A 113 1.94 -6.51 -16.13
C LEU A 113 1.93 -5.69 -14.85
N THR A 114 1.61 -4.40 -14.94
CA THR A 114 1.40 -3.57 -13.74
C THR A 114 0.02 -2.92 -13.75
N SER A 115 -0.60 -2.82 -12.57
CA SER A 115 -1.87 -2.12 -12.42
C SER A 115 -1.98 -1.41 -11.06
N LYS A 116 -2.90 -0.46 -11.02
CA LYS A 116 -3.35 0.25 -9.82
C LYS A 116 -4.66 -0.33 -9.28
N GLU A 117 -5.36 -1.19 -10.04
CA GLU A 117 -6.63 -1.82 -9.66
C GLU A 117 -6.36 -3.08 -8.82
N PHE A 118 -6.70 -3.04 -7.53
CA PHE A 118 -6.37 -4.11 -6.59
C PHE A 118 -7.18 -5.40 -6.77
N SER A 119 -8.35 -5.35 -7.40
CA SER A 119 -9.15 -6.52 -7.77
C SER A 119 -8.71 -7.16 -9.09
N LEU A 120 -7.84 -6.49 -9.86
CA LEU A 120 -7.37 -7.02 -11.13
C LEU A 120 -6.65 -8.36 -10.91
N SER A 121 -7.07 -9.35 -11.67
CA SER A 121 -6.48 -10.68 -11.70
C SER A 121 -6.45 -11.20 -13.13
N LEU A 122 -5.45 -12.02 -13.42
CA LEU A 122 -5.28 -12.63 -14.73
C LEU A 122 -4.82 -14.08 -14.54
N GLU A 123 -5.54 -15.01 -15.14
CA GLU A 123 -5.24 -16.43 -15.03
C GLU A 123 -3.84 -16.74 -15.58
N GLY A 124 -3.06 -17.56 -14.87
CA GLY A 124 -1.70 -17.91 -15.24
C GLY A 124 -0.63 -16.87 -14.87
N PHE A 125 -1.02 -15.76 -14.22
CA PHE A 125 -0.08 -14.76 -13.70
C PHE A 125 0.07 -14.88 -12.18
N VAL A 126 1.32 -14.89 -11.72
CA VAL A 126 1.62 -14.78 -10.28
C VAL A 126 1.49 -13.33 -9.88
N ARG A 127 0.75 -13.07 -8.80
CA ARG A 127 0.49 -11.71 -8.31
C ARG A 127 1.52 -11.27 -7.28
N ILE A 128 2.05 -10.06 -7.48
CA ILE A 128 2.85 -9.33 -6.49
C ILE A 128 2.04 -8.12 -6.02
N ASN A 129 1.70 -8.06 -4.73
CA ASN A 129 1.15 -6.86 -4.10
C ASN A 129 2.30 -5.99 -3.59
N LEU A 130 2.64 -4.96 -4.36
CA LEU A 130 3.72 -4.03 -4.06
C LEU A 130 3.22 -2.89 -3.16
N ASN A 131 3.53 -3.01 -1.88
CA ASN A 131 3.27 -1.96 -0.90
C ASN A 131 4.29 -0.81 -1.02
N TYR A 132 3.98 0.30 -0.38
CA TYR A 132 4.94 1.35 -0.04
C TYR A 132 6.08 0.80 0.85
N LEU A 133 7.08 1.64 1.16
CA LEU A 133 8.24 1.23 1.94
C LEU A 133 7.80 0.76 3.34
N ASP A 134 8.23 -0.43 3.74
CA ASP A 134 8.24 -0.75 5.18
C ASP A 134 9.36 0.03 5.89
N TYR A 135 9.42 -0.05 7.22
CA TYR A 135 10.40 0.73 7.97
C TYR A 135 11.87 0.40 7.60
N GLU A 136 12.17 -0.87 7.32
CA GLU A 136 13.53 -1.28 6.93
C GLU A 136 13.88 -0.76 5.52
N GLU A 137 12.93 -0.86 4.58
CA GLU A 137 13.09 -0.28 3.25
C GLU A 137 13.22 1.24 3.32
N PHE A 138 12.49 1.92 4.21
CA PHE A 138 12.66 3.36 4.42
C PHE A 138 14.09 3.71 4.86
N ILE A 139 14.67 2.98 5.81
CA ILE A 139 16.07 3.20 6.26
C ILE A 139 17.03 3.07 5.08
N LEU A 140 16.84 2.04 4.24
CA LEU A 140 17.66 1.81 3.05
C LEU A 140 17.54 2.95 2.01
N PHE A 141 16.35 3.54 1.87
CA PHE A 141 16.10 4.63 0.92
C PHE A 141 16.60 5.97 1.46
N PHE A 142 16.41 6.24 2.76
CA PHE A 142 16.77 7.50 3.40
C PHE A 142 18.29 7.73 3.43
N LYS A 143 19.10 6.67 3.53
CA LYS A 143 20.59 6.69 3.42
C LYS A 143 21.30 7.74 4.28
N LYS A 144 20.70 8.15 5.40
CA LYS A 144 21.35 9.00 6.40
C LYS A 144 21.82 8.12 7.57
N ASN A 145 23.10 8.22 7.92
CA ASN A 145 23.66 7.57 9.10
C ASN A 145 23.15 8.31 10.34
N LEU A 146 22.04 7.84 10.90
CA LEU A 146 21.38 8.41 12.07
C LEU A 146 21.11 7.32 13.11
N ASP A 147 20.98 7.73 14.36
CA ASP A 147 20.57 6.85 15.45
C ASP A 147 19.11 6.38 15.24
N GLN A 148 18.77 5.20 15.79
CA GLN A 148 17.48 4.55 15.58
C GLN A 148 16.27 5.42 15.96
N ASP A 149 16.36 6.17 17.06
CA ASP A 149 15.28 7.04 17.52
C ASP A 149 15.02 8.21 16.57
N LEU A 150 16.08 8.75 15.96
CA LEU A 150 15.95 9.77 14.91
C LEU A 150 15.36 9.17 13.64
N LEU A 151 15.75 7.95 13.26
CA LEU A 151 15.22 7.28 12.06
C LEU A 151 13.70 7.10 12.13
N PHE A 152 13.16 6.72 13.29
CA PHE A 152 11.70 6.61 13.44
C PHE A 152 11.01 7.98 13.32
N SER A 153 11.60 9.02 13.91
CA SER A 153 11.06 10.39 13.78
C SER A 153 11.05 10.88 12.33
N TYR A 154 12.10 10.56 11.56
CA TYR A 154 12.13 10.84 10.13
C TYR A 154 11.11 10.00 9.36
N PHE A 155 10.93 8.72 9.70
CA PHE A 155 9.89 7.91 9.05
C PHE A 155 8.49 8.51 9.24
N LEU A 156 8.17 8.99 10.45
CA LEU A 156 6.91 9.69 10.72
C LEU A 156 6.76 10.99 9.93
N ALA A 157 7.85 11.73 9.73
CA ALA A 157 7.83 13.01 9.03
C ALA A 157 7.76 12.86 7.50
N HIS A 158 8.36 11.81 6.95
CA HIS A 158 8.46 11.57 5.51
C HIS A 158 7.34 10.67 4.97
N GLY A 159 6.79 9.77 5.79
CA GLY A 159 5.90 8.75 5.26
C GLY A 159 6.65 7.54 4.70
N ASN A 160 5.90 6.66 4.06
CA ASN A 160 6.40 5.44 3.42
C ASN A 160 6.39 5.49 1.87
N GLU A 161 5.97 6.60 1.27
CA GLU A 161 6.08 6.77 -0.18
C GLU A 161 7.54 6.94 -0.60
N ILE A 162 7.89 6.39 -1.78
CA ILE A 162 9.29 6.27 -2.22
C ILE A 162 9.94 7.63 -2.41
N ALA A 163 9.32 8.54 -3.16
CA ALA A 163 9.88 9.86 -3.43
C ALA A 163 10.05 10.66 -2.14
N SER A 164 9.12 10.51 -1.20
CA SER A 164 9.11 11.22 0.08
C SER A 164 10.31 10.89 0.96
N ALA A 165 10.93 9.71 0.80
CA ALA A 165 12.19 9.37 1.45
C ALA A 165 13.38 10.23 0.99
N PHE A 166 13.28 10.90 -0.17
CA PHE A 166 14.35 11.75 -0.71
C PHE A 166 14.06 13.26 -0.60
N LEU A 167 12.84 13.65 -0.24
CA LEU A 167 12.44 15.04 -0.07
C LEU A 167 12.89 15.58 1.29
N ASP A 168 12.90 16.90 1.47
CA ASP A 168 12.91 17.47 2.81
C ASP A 168 11.55 17.29 3.49
N SER A 169 11.53 17.08 4.80
CA SER A 169 10.29 16.82 5.55
C SER A 169 9.25 17.94 5.41
N SER A 170 9.69 19.18 5.18
CA SER A 170 8.82 20.33 4.93
C SER A 170 8.10 20.28 3.58
N GLU A 171 8.61 19.53 2.61
CA GLU A 171 8.10 19.46 1.23
C GLU A 171 7.12 18.30 1.03
N VAL A 172 7.21 17.26 1.87
CA VAL A 172 6.41 16.03 1.79
C VAL A 172 4.92 16.31 1.67
N THR A 173 4.38 17.22 2.50
CA THR A 173 2.95 17.56 2.45
C THR A 173 2.54 18.15 1.11
N ALA A 174 3.32 19.10 0.58
CA ALA A 174 3.02 19.74 -0.69
C ALA A 174 3.11 18.73 -1.85
N HIS A 175 4.13 17.87 -1.82
CA HIS A 175 4.33 16.79 -2.79
C HIS A 175 3.12 15.83 -2.83
N LEU A 176 2.70 15.31 -1.67
CA LEU A 176 1.57 14.39 -1.59
C LEU A 176 0.27 15.04 -2.08
N GLN A 177 0.03 16.32 -1.73
CA GLN A 177 -1.15 17.03 -2.23
C GLN A 177 -1.11 17.25 -3.76
N GLN A 178 0.06 17.51 -4.34
CA GLN A 178 0.22 17.60 -5.78
C GLN A 178 -0.09 16.26 -6.46
N LEU A 179 0.41 15.16 -5.90
CA LEU A 179 0.13 13.81 -6.39
C LEU A 179 -1.37 13.51 -6.36
N LEU A 180 -2.07 13.85 -5.27
CA LEU A 180 -3.51 13.67 -5.17
C LEU A 180 -4.27 14.48 -6.23
N ARG A 181 -3.95 15.78 -6.41
CA ARG A 181 -4.60 16.63 -7.42
C ARG A 181 -4.36 16.17 -8.85
N ALA A 182 -3.22 15.52 -9.11
CA ALA A 182 -2.90 14.98 -10.42
C ALA A 182 -3.67 13.69 -10.75
N ASN A 183 -4.18 12.97 -9.75
CA ASN A 183 -4.72 11.62 -9.93
C ASN A 183 -6.17 11.44 -9.46
N LEU A 184 -6.73 12.40 -8.74
CA LEU A 184 -8.08 12.36 -8.21
C LEU A 184 -8.85 13.63 -8.55
N ASN A 185 -10.14 13.48 -8.82
CA ASN A 185 -11.04 14.62 -8.98
C ASN A 185 -11.35 15.27 -7.61
N GLU A 186 -11.90 16.48 -7.64
CA GLU A 186 -12.19 17.27 -6.43
C GLU A 186 -13.13 16.53 -5.45
N GLN A 187 -14.12 15.80 -5.96
CA GLN A 187 -15.06 15.02 -5.13
C GLN A 187 -14.34 13.91 -4.38
N SER A 188 -13.46 13.16 -5.05
CA SER A 188 -12.67 12.08 -4.47
C SER A 188 -11.69 12.62 -3.42
N ILE A 189 -11.08 13.77 -3.69
CA ILE A 189 -10.22 14.46 -2.71
C ILE A 189 -11.03 14.90 -1.48
N ALA A 190 -12.22 15.47 -1.66
CA ALA A 190 -13.08 15.89 -0.55
C ALA A 190 -13.48 14.69 0.34
N ILE A 191 -13.83 13.56 -0.28
CA ILE A 191 -14.11 12.31 0.44
C ILE A 191 -12.88 11.79 1.16
N LEU A 192 -11.71 11.81 0.52
CA LEU A 192 -10.46 11.37 1.13
C LEU A 192 -10.06 12.24 2.34
N LYS A 193 -10.43 13.53 2.36
CA LYS A 193 -10.27 14.40 3.53
C LYS A 193 -11.17 13.99 4.69
N GLU A 194 -12.42 13.60 4.43
CA GLU A 194 -13.30 13.03 5.47
C GLU A 194 -12.73 11.70 6.00
N CYS A 195 -12.18 10.86 5.12
CA CYS A 195 -11.45 9.65 5.51
C CYS A 195 -10.25 9.98 6.43
N ALA A 196 -9.50 11.05 6.17
CA ALA A 196 -8.36 11.46 6.98
C ALA A 196 -8.75 11.84 8.42
N ILE A 197 -9.92 12.46 8.60
CA ILE A 197 -10.47 12.77 9.92
C ILE A 197 -10.82 11.49 10.69
N LYS A 198 -11.19 10.42 9.97
CA LYS A 198 -11.60 9.11 10.51
C LYS A 198 -10.49 8.06 10.52
N CYS A 199 -9.25 8.41 10.21
CA CYS A 199 -8.12 7.49 10.30
C CYS A 199 -8.05 6.83 11.69
N HIS A 200 -7.88 5.51 11.73
CA HIS A 200 -7.91 4.68 12.95
C HIS A 200 -9.28 4.58 13.68
N ASP A 201 -10.32 5.22 13.13
CA ASP A 201 -11.69 5.16 13.62
C ASP A 201 -12.61 4.45 12.60
N THR A 202 -13.79 4.09 13.06
CA THR A 202 -14.85 3.52 12.21
C THR A 202 -15.35 4.55 11.20
N ILE A 203 -15.57 4.09 9.97
CA ILE A 203 -16.07 4.91 8.87
C ILE A 203 -17.54 4.56 8.55
N SER A 204 -18.30 5.58 8.15
CA SER A 204 -19.64 5.41 7.60
C SER A 204 -19.76 6.24 6.33
N ALA A 205 -19.95 5.56 5.18
CA ALA A 205 -20.16 6.22 3.90
C ALA A 205 -21.36 7.18 3.93
N PHE A 206 -22.43 6.81 4.66
CA PHE A 206 -23.57 7.70 4.88
C PHE A 206 -23.22 8.91 5.74
N GLY A 207 -22.37 8.74 6.76
CA GLY A 207 -21.84 9.84 7.58
C GLY A 207 -21.05 10.84 6.73
N ILE A 208 -20.15 10.35 5.88
CA ILE A 208 -19.38 11.17 4.93
C ILE A 208 -20.32 11.93 3.99
N TYR A 209 -21.30 11.24 3.41
CA TYR A 209 -22.32 11.88 2.57
C TYR A 209 -23.06 13.01 3.31
N LYS A 210 -23.49 12.77 4.56
CA LYS A 210 -24.21 13.76 5.37
C LYS A 210 -23.35 15.01 5.63
N ASN A 211 -22.06 14.85 5.88
CA ASN A 211 -21.15 15.97 6.10
C ASN A 211 -20.87 16.75 4.80
N LEU A 212 -20.59 16.04 3.70
CA LEU A 212 -20.18 16.68 2.45
C LEU A 212 -21.33 17.37 1.70
N LYS A 213 -22.56 16.85 1.78
CA LYS A 213 -23.71 17.44 1.08
C LYS A 213 -24.03 18.87 1.56
N GLU A 214 -23.59 19.24 2.76
CA GLU A 214 -23.75 20.58 3.33
C GLU A 214 -22.73 21.58 2.73
N GLN A 215 -21.65 21.08 2.13
CA GLN A 215 -20.53 21.87 1.64
C GLN A 215 -20.42 21.85 0.11
N MET A 216 -20.93 20.81 -0.56
CA MET A 216 -20.84 20.64 -2.00
C MET A 216 -21.97 19.79 -2.58
N LYS A 217 -22.21 19.95 -3.90
CA LYS A 217 -23.14 19.08 -4.64
C LYS A 217 -22.55 17.69 -4.78
N ILE A 218 -23.13 16.72 -4.06
CA ILE A 218 -22.70 15.33 -4.07
C ILE A 218 -23.89 14.40 -3.82
N SER A 219 -23.93 13.24 -4.46
CA SER A 219 -24.96 12.23 -4.23
C SER A 219 -24.48 11.16 -3.25
N LYS A 220 -25.41 10.33 -2.75
CA LYS A 220 -25.04 9.15 -1.96
C LYS A 220 -24.17 8.22 -2.82
N ASP A 221 -24.64 7.85 -4.01
CA ASP A 221 -23.95 6.88 -4.87
C ASP A 221 -22.55 7.33 -5.29
N SER A 222 -22.33 8.64 -5.50
CA SER A 222 -20.99 9.16 -5.79
C SER A 222 -20.03 8.98 -4.62
N VAL A 223 -20.50 9.10 -3.37
CA VAL A 223 -19.68 8.85 -2.17
C VAL A 223 -19.29 7.37 -2.08
N TYR A 224 -20.23 6.45 -2.25
CA TYR A 224 -19.93 5.02 -2.20
C TYR A 224 -18.97 4.60 -3.33
N SER A 225 -19.21 5.08 -4.55
CA SER A 225 -18.35 4.81 -5.70
C SER A 225 -16.93 5.34 -5.49
N ALA A 226 -16.78 6.57 -4.99
CA ALA A 226 -15.46 7.13 -4.72
C ALA A 226 -14.75 6.44 -3.55
N ILE A 227 -15.45 6.03 -2.48
CA ILE A 227 -14.85 5.23 -1.41
C ILE A 227 -14.31 3.90 -1.96
N ASN A 228 -15.10 3.22 -2.79
CA ASN A 228 -14.67 1.99 -3.45
C ASN A 228 -13.46 2.25 -4.36
N LEU A 229 -13.48 3.30 -5.17
CA LEU A 229 -12.35 3.69 -6.01
C LEU A 229 -11.07 3.95 -5.20
N LEU A 230 -11.18 4.64 -4.06
CA LEU A 230 -10.05 4.96 -3.20
C LEU A 230 -9.44 3.69 -2.57
N ASN A 231 -10.27 2.71 -2.22
CA ASN A 231 -9.79 1.42 -1.74
C ASN A 231 -9.19 0.59 -2.88
N GLU A 232 -9.89 0.50 -4.00
CA GLU A 232 -9.50 -0.24 -5.19
C GLU A 232 -8.21 0.29 -5.83
N SER A 233 -7.91 1.58 -5.68
CA SER A 233 -6.66 2.22 -6.13
C SER A 233 -5.56 2.22 -5.07
N GLY A 234 -5.81 1.61 -3.90
CA GLY A 234 -4.86 1.48 -2.81
C GLY A 234 -4.52 2.79 -2.10
N TYR A 235 -5.43 3.79 -2.02
CA TYR A 235 -5.24 4.96 -1.14
C TYR A 235 -5.58 4.66 0.32
N VAL A 236 -6.65 3.87 0.52
CA VAL A 236 -7.18 3.52 1.83
C VAL A 236 -7.46 2.02 1.92
N GLU A 237 -7.38 1.49 3.11
CA GLU A 237 -7.67 0.10 3.46
C GLU A 237 -8.71 0.07 4.59
N PHE A 238 -9.54 -0.96 4.58
CA PHE A 238 -10.59 -1.14 5.57
C PHE A 238 -10.33 -2.39 6.40
N VAL A 239 -10.12 -2.19 7.70
CA VAL A 239 -9.95 -3.28 8.65
C VAL A 239 -11.33 -3.63 9.22
N PRO A 240 -11.89 -4.83 8.94
CA PRO A 240 -13.17 -5.24 9.46
C PRO A 240 -13.12 -5.53 10.97
N ASN A 241 -14.27 -5.40 11.62
CA ASN A 241 -14.43 -5.93 12.97
C ASN A 241 -14.30 -7.46 12.94
N LEU A 242 -13.72 -8.05 13.97
CA LEU A 242 -13.67 -9.50 14.12
C LEU A 242 -15.07 -10.13 14.26
N ASP A 243 -16.02 -9.39 14.84
CA ASP A 243 -17.41 -9.80 14.87
C ASP A 243 -18.03 -9.73 13.46
N GLU A 244 -18.23 -10.91 12.86
CA GLU A 244 -18.80 -11.07 11.51
C GLU A 244 -20.20 -10.48 11.37
N SER A 245 -20.94 -10.31 12.47
CA SER A 245 -22.25 -9.65 12.45
C SER A 245 -22.14 -8.13 12.30
N SER A 246 -20.96 -7.57 12.55
CA SER A 246 -20.69 -6.14 12.44
C SER A 246 -20.29 -5.75 11.02
N THR A 247 -20.99 -4.75 10.47
CA THR A 247 -20.61 -4.13 9.19
C THR A 247 -19.60 -2.99 9.37
N SER A 248 -19.19 -2.71 10.61
CA SER A 248 -18.27 -1.62 10.91
C SER A 248 -16.83 -1.97 10.49
N LYS A 249 -16.16 -0.98 9.90
CA LYS A 249 -14.77 -1.09 9.46
C LYS A 249 -14.00 0.13 9.95
N LYS A 250 -12.78 -0.08 10.44
CA LYS A 250 -11.81 1.00 10.66
C LYS A 250 -11.11 1.32 9.34
N ILE A 251 -10.80 2.60 9.12
CA ILE A 251 -10.09 3.06 7.93
C ILE A 251 -8.64 3.43 8.24
N TYR A 252 -7.74 3.02 7.35
CA TYR A 252 -6.32 3.37 7.38
C TYR A 252 -5.84 3.77 5.99
N PHE A 253 -4.82 4.61 5.91
CA PHE A 253 -4.15 4.91 4.65
C PHE A 253 -3.04 3.92 4.39
N THR A 254 -2.84 3.51 3.15
CA THR A 254 -1.67 2.69 2.76
C THR A 254 -0.39 3.53 2.79
N ASN A 255 -0.51 4.84 2.55
CA ASN A 255 0.51 5.84 2.87
C ASN A 255 0.10 6.66 4.10
N PHE A 256 0.69 6.37 5.26
CA PHE A 256 0.28 6.98 6.53
C PHE A 256 0.50 8.51 6.59
N ALA A 257 1.40 9.07 5.77
CA ALA A 257 1.61 10.52 5.72
C ALA A 257 0.43 11.28 5.09
N LEU A 258 -0.42 10.60 4.31
CA LEU A 258 -1.61 11.21 3.69
C LEU A 258 -2.57 11.81 4.72
N ARG A 259 -2.68 11.22 5.92
CA ARG A 259 -3.55 11.74 6.98
C ARG A 259 -3.20 13.20 7.30
N ASN A 260 -1.92 13.47 7.56
CA ASN A 260 -1.46 14.81 7.91
C ASN A 260 -1.39 15.75 6.69
N ALA A 261 -1.20 15.20 5.48
CA ALA A 261 -1.29 15.98 4.25
C ALA A 261 -2.72 16.47 3.95
N LEU A 262 -3.74 15.79 4.49
CA LEU A 262 -5.16 16.07 4.22
C LEU A 262 -5.91 16.69 5.40
N CYS A 263 -5.39 16.55 6.62
CA CYS A 263 -6.05 16.98 7.85
C CYS A 263 -5.12 17.80 8.74
N LEU A 264 -5.54 19.04 9.07
CA LEU A 264 -4.80 19.91 9.98
C LEU A 264 -4.92 19.47 11.46
N LYS A 265 -5.95 18.68 11.80
CA LYS A 265 -6.15 18.20 13.17
C LYS A 265 -5.07 17.17 13.51
N LYS A 266 -4.17 17.57 14.42
CA LYS A 266 -3.17 16.68 15.00
C LYS A 266 -3.85 15.57 15.80
N ASP A 267 -3.48 14.33 15.51
CA ASP A 267 -3.87 13.15 16.27
C ASP A 267 -2.74 12.15 16.13
N PHE A 268 -1.81 12.19 17.10
CA PHE A 268 -0.62 11.35 17.03
C PHE A 268 -0.98 9.87 17.15
N LEU A 269 -1.99 9.51 17.95
CA LEU A 269 -2.40 8.12 18.12
C LEU A 269 -2.91 7.54 16.80
N ALA A 270 -3.75 8.29 16.07
CA ALA A 270 -4.23 7.87 14.76
C ALA A 270 -3.11 7.70 13.73
N VAL A 271 -2.14 8.63 13.69
CA VAL A 271 -0.96 8.52 12.82
C VAL A 271 -0.12 7.29 13.19
N PHE A 272 0.17 7.12 14.48
CA PHE A 272 0.99 6.02 14.98
C PHE A 272 0.34 4.66 14.71
N ALA A 273 -0.96 4.53 14.95
CA ALA A 273 -1.69 3.31 14.61
C ALA A 273 -1.71 3.04 13.11
N ASN A 274 -1.79 4.08 12.27
CA ASN A 274 -1.68 3.92 10.82
C ASN A 274 -0.27 3.45 10.41
N VAL A 275 0.79 3.92 11.06
CA VAL A 275 2.16 3.46 10.79
C VAL A 275 2.29 1.96 11.12
N VAL A 276 1.76 1.54 12.27
CA VAL A 276 1.69 0.12 12.65
C VAL A 276 0.91 -0.68 11.62
N PHE A 277 -0.25 -0.18 11.17
CA PHE A 277 -1.04 -0.82 10.11
C PHE A 277 -0.22 -1.03 8.82
N CYS A 278 0.46 0.00 8.33
CA CYS A 278 1.30 -0.09 7.13
C CYS A 278 2.39 -1.16 7.28
N GLU A 279 3.02 -1.23 8.46
CA GLU A 279 4.04 -2.22 8.77
C GLU A 279 3.47 -3.66 8.81
N LEU A 280 2.21 -3.83 9.24
CA LEU A 280 1.54 -5.13 9.26
C LEU A 280 1.26 -5.69 7.85
N LEU A 281 1.14 -4.84 6.83
CA LEU A 281 0.86 -5.27 5.46
C LEU A 281 1.94 -6.23 4.90
N LYS A 282 3.17 -6.20 5.45
CA LYS A 282 4.23 -7.13 5.05
C LYS A 282 3.93 -8.59 5.40
N PHE A 283 3.07 -8.84 6.40
CA PHE A 283 2.72 -10.19 6.82
C PHE A 283 1.75 -10.89 5.87
N LYS A 284 1.07 -10.14 4.97
CA LYS A 284 0.07 -10.68 4.02
C LYS A 284 -1.02 -11.52 4.72
N ASP A 285 -1.33 -11.18 5.95
CA ASP A 285 -2.37 -11.82 6.77
C ASP A 285 -3.62 -10.95 6.82
N GLU A 286 -4.76 -11.58 7.08
CA GLU A 286 -6.00 -10.87 7.39
C GLU A 286 -5.88 -10.17 8.73
N ILE A 287 -6.31 -8.91 8.77
CA ILE A 287 -6.24 -8.05 9.94
C ILE A 287 -7.65 -7.70 10.35
N TYR A 288 -7.98 -7.92 11.61
CA TYR A 288 -9.25 -7.54 12.23
C TYR A 288 -9.03 -6.56 13.36
N TYR A 289 -10.06 -5.86 13.80
CA TYR A 289 -10.05 -5.14 15.07
C TYR A 289 -11.14 -5.64 16.01
N THR A 290 -10.98 -5.37 17.30
CA THR A 290 -12.06 -5.53 18.29
C THR A 290 -12.25 -4.22 19.04
N LYS A 291 -13.18 -4.18 19.98
CA LYS A 291 -13.35 -3.00 20.87
C LYS A 291 -12.07 -2.67 21.65
N GLU A 292 -11.26 -3.69 21.97
CA GLU A 292 -10.13 -3.57 22.90
C GLU A 292 -8.76 -3.73 22.23
N ILE A 293 -8.72 -4.32 21.03
CA ILE A 293 -7.53 -4.65 20.25
C ILE A 293 -7.57 -3.88 18.93
N ASP A 294 -6.47 -3.18 18.61
CA ASP A 294 -6.38 -2.36 17.40
C ASP A 294 -6.20 -3.21 16.15
N PHE A 295 -5.36 -4.25 16.25
CA PHE A 295 -5.13 -5.21 15.17
C PHE A 295 -5.03 -6.63 15.73
N PHE A 296 -5.75 -7.57 15.13
CA PHE A 296 -5.75 -8.98 15.47
C PHE A 296 -5.45 -9.80 14.22
N LEU A 297 -4.40 -10.62 14.29
CA LEU A 297 -3.98 -11.54 13.23
C LEU A 297 -4.30 -12.96 13.68
N ALA A 298 -5.46 -13.47 13.26
CA ALA A 298 -6.02 -14.74 13.76
C ALA A 298 -5.09 -15.94 13.54
N LYS A 299 -4.51 -16.06 12.32
CA LYS A 299 -3.57 -17.15 11.97
C LYS A 299 -2.33 -17.17 12.86
N LYS A 300 -1.89 -16.00 13.34
CA LYS A 300 -0.74 -15.83 14.23
C LYS A 300 -1.11 -15.84 15.71
N LYS A 301 -2.41 -15.88 16.06
CA LYS A 301 -2.91 -15.73 17.44
C LYS A 301 -2.32 -14.50 18.14
N LEU A 302 -2.18 -13.40 17.38
CA LEU A 302 -1.49 -12.19 17.78
C LEU A 302 -2.46 -11.03 17.89
N GLY A 303 -2.57 -10.46 19.09
CA GLY A 303 -3.24 -9.18 19.33
C GLY A 303 -2.24 -8.04 19.40
N ILE A 304 -2.60 -6.87 18.87
CA ILE A 304 -1.75 -5.68 18.85
C ILE A 304 -2.55 -4.48 19.33
N ILE A 305 -1.97 -3.69 20.24
CA ILE A 305 -2.54 -2.42 20.72
C ILE A 305 -1.48 -1.33 20.58
N CYS A 306 -1.88 -0.21 20.00
CA CYS A 306 -1.03 0.96 19.80
C CYS A 306 -1.08 1.84 21.06
N VAL A 307 0.00 1.85 21.83
CA VAL A 307 0.10 2.63 23.08
C VAL A 307 1.42 3.40 23.07
N PRO A 308 1.47 4.57 22.43
CA PRO A 308 2.73 5.25 22.14
C PRO A 308 3.51 5.68 23.38
N PHE A 309 2.83 6.14 24.44
CA PHE A 309 3.46 6.86 25.56
C PHE A 309 3.16 6.30 26.96
N SER A 310 2.27 5.32 27.12
CA SER A 310 1.89 4.86 28.46
C SER A 310 3.00 4.07 29.13
N ALA A 311 3.18 4.31 30.43
CA ALA A 311 4.12 3.58 31.27
C ALA A 311 3.79 2.07 31.32
N PRO A 312 4.80 1.18 31.38
CA PRO A 312 4.60 -0.27 31.41
C PRO A 312 3.62 -0.76 32.48
N GLU A 313 3.62 -0.17 33.67
CA GLU A 313 2.75 -0.56 34.78
C GLU A 313 1.27 -0.36 34.43
N ILE A 314 0.95 0.75 33.77
CA ILE A 314 -0.42 1.07 33.32
C ILE A 314 -0.85 0.09 32.23
N VAL A 315 0.05 -0.22 31.30
CA VAL A 315 -0.19 -1.20 30.24
C VAL A 315 -0.47 -2.59 30.82
N PHE A 316 0.31 -3.01 31.80
CA PHE A 316 0.11 -4.30 32.47
C PHE A 316 -1.18 -4.37 33.29
N LEU A 317 -1.63 -3.27 33.89
CA LEU A 317 -2.96 -3.19 34.49
C LEU A 317 -4.08 -3.37 33.44
N LYS A 318 -3.93 -2.78 32.24
CA LYS A 318 -4.86 -3.00 31.12
C LYS A 318 -4.80 -4.45 30.65
N PHE A 319 -3.61 -5.03 30.49
CA PHE A 319 -3.43 -6.44 30.11
C PHE A 319 -4.16 -7.39 31.07
N LYS A 320 -4.04 -7.18 32.40
CA LYS A 320 -4.79 -7.96 33.40
C LYS A 320 -6.30 -7.89 33.20
N LYS A 321 -6.84 -6.71 32.88
CA LYS A 321 -8.28 -6.52 32.63
C LYS A 321 -8.74 -7.20 31.34
N LEU A 322 -7.89 -7.21 30.31
CA LEU A 322 -8.18 -7.81 29.01
C LEU A 322 -7.99 -9.33 28.98
N HIS A 323 -7.39 -9.92 30.01
CA HIS A 323 -6.90 -11.31 29.98
C HIS A 323 -7.99 -12.33 29.60
N ALA A 324 -9.20 -12.20 30.18
CA ALA A 324 -10.33 -13.07 29.86
C ALA A 324 -10.73 -12.97 28.37
N SER A 325 -10.87 -11.75 27.84
CA SER A 325 -11.17 -11.51 26.43
C SER A 325 -10.08 -12.09 25.51
N LEU A 326 -8.81 -11.92 25.87
CA LEU A 326 -7.68 -12.44 25.08
C LEU A 326 -7.68 -13.97 25.03
N LYS A 327 -8.04 -14.63 26.13
CA LYS A 327 -8.15 -16.08 26.23
C LYS A 327 -9.29 -16.61 25.36
N GLU A 328 -10.45 -15.96 25.39
CA GLU A 328 -11.60 -16.28 24.54
C GLU A 328 -11.27 -16.13 23.05
N LEU A 329 -10.54 -15.08 22.68
CA LEU A 329 -10.06 -14.83 21.33
C LEU A 329 -8.93 -15.78 20.88
N GLY A 330 -8.42 -16.63 21.78
CA GLY A 330 -7.32 -17.54 21.48
C GLY A 330 -5.98 -16.83 21.23
N VAL A 331 -5.80 -15.61 21.75
CA VAL A 331 -4.56 -14.85 21.66
C VAL A 331 -3.48 -15.53 22.51
N SER A 332 -2.37 -15.94 21.89
CA SER A 332 -1.20 -16.43 22.62
C SER A 332 -0.19 -15.32 22.93
N LYS A 333 -0.21 -14.25 22.12
CA LYS A 333 0.72 -13.13 22.24
C LYS A 333 -0.01 -11.80 22.06
N LEU A 334 0.14 -10.89 23.02
CA LEU A 334 -0.29 -9.49 22.95
C LEU A 334 0.94 -8.61 22.78
N GLN A 335 1.01 -7.84 21.70
CA GLN A 335 2.06 -6.84 21.48
C GLN A 335 1.51 -5.43 21.66
N ILE A 336 2.17 -4.68 22.53
CA ILE A 336 1.89 -3.28 22.78
C ILE A 336 2.98 -2.49 22.08
N ILE A 337 2.60 -1.80 21.01
CA ILE A 337 3.55 -1.03 20.22
C ILE A 337 3.61 0.37 20.81
N SER A 338 4.81 0.78 21.21
CA SER A 338 5.08 2.07 21.85
C SER A 338 6.12 2.85 21.06
N VAL A 339 6.36 4.11 21.45
CA VAL A 339 7.44 4.91 20.85
C VAL A 339 8.80 4.49 21.40
N ALA A 340 8.91 4.24 22.70
CA ALA A 340 10.20 4.03 23.37
C ALA A 340 10.18 2.99 24.52
N ASN A 341 9.01 2.60 25.01
CA ASN A 341 8.91 1.71 26.17
C ASN A 341 9.16 0.25 25.77
N GLN A 342 9.87 -0.47 26.63
CA GLN A 342 10.11 -1.90 26.49
C GLN A 342 9.91 -2.61 27.83
N ALA A 343 9.09 -3.65 27.84
CA ALA A 343 8.89 -4.53 29.00
C ALA A 343 8.10 -5.77 28.58
N GLU A 344 8.04 -6.79 29.41
CA GLU A 344 7.21 -7.97 29.16
C GLU A 344 6.60 -8.53 30.44
N GLN A 345 5.45 -9.18 30.30
CA GLN A 345 4.78 -9.91 31.37
C GLN A 345 4.00 -11.08 30.77
N SER A 346 3.88 -12.19 31.52
CA SER A 346 3.03 -13.33 31.13
C SER A 346 1.98 -13.63 32.20
N ILE A 347 0.76 -13.96 31.77
CA ILE A 347 -0.35 -14.40 32.64
C ILE A 347 -1.05 -15.58 31.97
N GLU A 348 -1.09 -16.73 32.65
CA GLU A 348 -1.75 -17.97 32.18
C GLU A 348 -1.44 -18.36 30.72
N GLY A 349 -0.16 -18.31 30.34
CA GLY A 349 0.28 -18.72 28.99
C GLY A 349 0.09 -17.67 27.89
N ILE A 350 -0.48 -16.49 28.19
CA ILE A 350 -0.52 -15.35 27.27
C ILE A 350 0.66 -14.42 27.58
N LYS A 351 1.51 -14.17 26.59
CA LYS A 351 2.65 -13.25 26.71
C LYS A 351 2.25 -11.84 26.26
N CYS A 352 2.40 -10.85 27.12
CA CYS A 352 2.28 -9.43 26.80
C CYS A 352 3.67 -8.81 26.66
N GLU A 353 3.99 -8.29 25.47
CA GLU A 353 5.25 -7.61 25.18
C GLU A 353 4.99 -6.14 24.84
N ILE A 354 5.70 -5.24 25.49
CA ILE A 354 5.77 -3.83 25.15
C ILE A 354 7.06 -3.63 24.37
N LEU A 355 6.96 -3.11 23.15
CA LEU A 355 8.09 -2.92 22.25
C LEU A 355 8.05 -1.53 21.62
N PRO A 356 9.20 -0.82 21.50
CA PRO A 356 9.30 0.33 20.64
C PRO A 356 9.01 -0.06 19.18
N PHE A 357 8.35 0.81 18.42
CA PHE A 357 8.01 0.56 17.01
C PHE A 357 9.25 0.14 16.20
N SER A 358 10.37 0.85 16.35
CA SER A 358 11.61 0.59 15.61
C SER A 358 12.15 -0.82 15.83
N ARG A 359 12.08 -1.35 17.06
CA ARG A 359 12.49 -2.72 17.36
C ARG A 359 11.48 -3.73 16.82
N TRP A 360 10.19 -3.47 17.05
CA TRP A 360 9.11 -4.34 16.61
C TRP A 360 9.09 -4.51 15.07
N SER A 361 9.24 -3.43 14.32
CA SER A 361 9.24 -3.45 12.86
C SER A 361 10.44 -4.22 12.30
N LEU A 362 11.62 -4.09 12.93
CA LEU A 362 12.85 -4.77 12.53
C LEU A 362 12.96 -6.22 13.07
N GLY A 363 12.05 -6.66 13.94
CA GLY A 363 12.10 -7.99 14.56
C GLY A 363 13.23 -8.18 15.57
N LEU A 364 13.61 -7.11 16.27
CA LEU A 364 14.75 -7.00 17.21
C LEU A 364 14.38 -7.03 18.70
#